data_AF-A0A2S9JXE3-F1
#
_entry.id   AF-A0A2S9JXE3-F1
#
_cell.length_a   1.000
_cell.length_b   1.000
_cell.length_c   1.000
_cell.angle_alpha   90.00
_cell.angle_beta   90.00
_cell.angle_gamma   90.00
#
_symmetry.space_group_name_H-M   'P 1'
#
loop_
_entity.id
_entity.type
_entity.pdbx_description
1 polymer ?
#
loop_
_entity_poly.entity_id
_entity_poly.type
_entity_poly.pdbx_seq_one_letter_code
_entity_poly.pdbx_strand_id
1 'polypeptide(L)'
;MTVLFGQKAGPAGRVTAFDALPFNAGVVQRNAELNGLANVVTHGKAVGQKTGTHKVLAPHSNVILNDINVHAPDGDLVVEVIALDDADLGKVDFLKIDVEGHEVAALKGARGVLQQLPFIDIEIHNFMQVDARAHCFAIMEALPAGGYVFSIDEDPEWHEAHEIDMNYLIGLPNPHLLAKPKQRML
;
A
#
# COMPACT_ATOMS: atom_id res chain seq x y z
N MET A 1 0.28 -0.74 12.43
CA MET A 1 1.61 -1.08 11.88
C MET A 1 2.67 0.01 12.09
N THR A 2 2.33 1.30 11.97
CA THR A 2 3.31 2.42 11.95
C THR A 2 4.28 2.48 13.13
N VAL A 3 3.85 2.18 14.35
CA VAL A 3 4.74 2.18 15.54
C VAL A 3 5.86 1.15 15.39
N LEU A 4 5.54 -0.06 14.90
CA LEU A 4 6.54 -1.11 14.66
C LEU A 4 7.57 -0.65 13.63
N PHE A 5 7.12 -0.07 12.50
CA PHE A 5 8.04 0.44 11.48
C PHE A 5 8.90 1.60 12.01
N GLY A 6 8.32 2.51 12.78
CA GLY A 6 9.08 3.61 13.39
C GLY A 6 10.18 3.11 14.32
N GLN A 7 9.90 2.07 15.11
CA GLN A 7 10.90 1.42 15.97
C GLN A 7 11.98 0.69 15.15
N LYS A 8 11.59 -0.06 14.11
CA LYS A 8 12.51 -0.86 13.28
C LYS A 8 13.40 0.01 12.38
N ALA A 9 12.89 1.13 11.88
CA ALA A 9 13.68 2.10 11.11
C ALA A 9 14.77 2.76 11.97
N GLY A 10 14.58 2.80 13.30
CA GLY A 10 15.51 3.45 14.22
C GLY A 10 15.52 4.98 14.08
N PRO A 11 16.30 5.68 14.93
CA PRO A 11 16.27 7.13 15.01
C PRO A 11 16.80 7.86 13.76
N ALA A 12 17.59 7.19 12.93
CA ALA A 12 18.12 7.73 11.68
C ALA A 12 17.24 7.41 10.46
N GLY A 13 16.34 6.42 10.57
CA GLY A 13 15.36 6.11 9.54
C GLY A 13 14.14 7.02 9.64
N ARG A 14 13.29 7.03 8.61
CA ARG A 14 12.05 7.82 8.55
C ARG A 14 10.90 6.93 8.09
N VAL A 15 9.72 7.15 8.64
CA VAL A 15 8.47 6.50 8.22
C VAL A 15 7.47 7.57 7.80
N THR A 16 7.10 7.57 6.53
CA THR A 16 6.00 8.38 6.01
C THR A 16 4.79 7.46 5.82
N ALA A 17 3.70 7.74 6.54
CA ALA A 17 2.48 6.94 6.50
C ALA A 17 1.33 7.74 5.87
N PHE A 18 0.51 7.08 5.06
CA PHE A 18 -0.65 7.65 4.41
C PHE A 18 -1.89 6.89 4.85
N ASP A 19 -2.98 7.61 5.14
CA ASP A 19 -4.29 7.03 5.39
C ASP A 19 -5.35 7.89 4.69
N ALA A 20 -6.29 7.25 3.99
CA ALA A 20 -7.34 7.94 3.24
C ALA A 20 -8.23 8.81 4.13
N LEU A 21 -8.38 8.45 5.41
CA LEU A 21 -9.15 9.19 6.39
C LEU A 21 -8.22 10.09 7.23
N PRO A 22 -8.37 11.43 7.17
CA PRO A 22 -7.59 12.33 8.02
C PRO A 22 -7.72 12.05 9.52
N PHE A 23 -8.87 11.56 9.96
CA PHE A 23 -9.08 11.13 11.34
C PHE A 23 -8.16 9.94 11.71
N ASN A 24 -8.10 8.91 10.87
CA ASN A 24 -7.24 7.75 11.11
C ASN A 24 -5.77 8.13 11.05
N ALA A 25 -5.36 8.98 10.10
CA ALA A 25 -4.00 9.53 10.07
C ALA A 25 -3.65 10.24 11.39
N GLY A 26 -4.58 11.04 11.96
CA GLY A 26 -4.41 11.67 13.26
C GLY A 26 -4.23 10.67 14.41
N VAL A 27 -4.99 9.57 14.42
CA VAL A 27 -4.82 8.48 15.39
C VAL A 27 -3.45 7.82 15.25
N VAL A 28 -3.00 7.56 14.02
CA VAL A 28 -1.67 6.99 13.75
C VAL A 28 -0.56 7.92 14.24
N GLN A 29 -0.67 9.22 13.98
CA GLN A 29 0.29 10.22 14.47
C GLN A 29 0.35 10.23 15.99
N ARG A 30 -0.83 10.22 16.64
CA ARG A 30 -0.91 10.21 18.10
C ARG A 30 -0.27 8.97 18.70
N ASN A 31 -0.48 7.81 18.08
CA ASN A 31 0.16 6.56 18.50
C ASN A 31 1.69 6.63 18.37
N ALA A 32 2.22 7.27 17.32
CA ALA A 32 3.65 7.47 17.18
C ALA A 32 4.22 8.39 18.28
N GLU A 33 3.55 9.51 18.58
CA GLU A 33 3.94 10.43 19.65
C GLU A 33 3.96 9.76 21.03
N LEU A 34 2.94 8.96 21.34
CA LEU A 34 2.85 8.21 22.61
C LEU A 34 4.01 7.21 22.77
N ASN A 35 4.60 6.76 21.67
CA ASN A 35 5.76 5.88 21.64
C ASN A 35 7.10 6.63 21.49
N GLY A 36 7.10 7.96 21.55
CA GLY A 36 8.32 8.78 21.43
C GLY A 36 8.96 8.75 20.04
N LEU A 37 8.20 8.40 19.00
CA LEU A 37 8.71 8.22 17.64
C LEU A 37 8.69 9.55 16.87
N ALA A 38 9.80 10.30 16.93
CA ALA A 38 9.99 11.55 16.18
C ALA A 38 10.25 11.33 14.68
N ASN A 39 10.47 10.08 14.26
CA ASN A 39 10.79 9.69 12.89
C ASN A 39 9.55 9.30 12.06
N VAL A 40 8.34 9.47 12.59
CA VAL A 40 7.09 9.15 11.91
C VAL A 40 6.34 10.42 11.54
N VAL A 41 5.95 10.51 10.27
CA VAL A 41 5.07 11.56 9.73
C VAL A 41 3.88 10.91 9.06
N THR A 42 2.66 11.33 9.42
CA THR A 42 1.43 10.83 8.80
C THR A 42 0.75 11.87 7.92
N HIS A 43 0.12 11.42 6.84
CA HIS A 43 -0.70 12.23 5.96
C HIS A 43 -2.11 11.65 5.82
N GLY A 44 -3.13 12.47 6.04
CA GLY A 44 -4.53 12.14 5.78
C GLY A 44 -4.88 12.21 4.30
N LYS A 45 -4.21 11.39 3.47
CA LYS A 45 -4.40 11.30 2.03
C LYS A 45 -4.45 9.84 1.60
N ALA A 46 -5.38 9.50 0.72
CA ALA A 46 -5.38 8.20 0.07
C ALA A 46 -4.22 8.12 -0.93
N VAL A 47 -3.68 6.94 -1.14
CA VAL A 47 -2.67 6.71 -2.18
C VAL A 47 -3.35 6.16 -3.42
N GLY A 48 -3.06 6.75 -4.59
CA GLY A 48 -3.70 6.34 -5.83
C GLY A 48 -2.90 6.72 -7.07
N GLN A 49 -3.48 6.47 -8.25
CA GLN A 49 -2.77 6.62 -9.52
C GLN A 49 -2.38 8.07 -9.85
N LYS A 50 -3.16 9.06 -9.37
CA LYS A 50 -2.95 10.48 -9.64
C LYS A 50 -3.31 11.31 -8.41
N THR A 51 -2.55 12.38 -8.18
CA THR A 51 -2.90 13.39 -7.17
C THR A 51 -4.19 14.13 -7.54
N GLY A 52 -5.04 14.35 -6.55
CA GLY A 52 -6.34 15.01 -6.73
C GLY A 52 -7.27 14.77 -5.56
N THR A 53 -8.55 14.68 -5.83
CA THR A 53 -9.58 14.32 -4.84
C THR A 53 -10.44 13.20 -5.36
N HIS A 54 -10.96 12.37 -4.46
CA HIS A 54 -11.87 11.29 -4.78
C HIS A 54 -13.07 11.33 -3.83
N LYS A 55 -14.26 11.04 -4.37
CA LYS A 55 -15.47 10.90 -3.55
C LYS A 55 -15.54 9.49 -2.99
N VAL A 56 -15.91 9.39 -1.74
CA VAL A 56 -15.94 8.15 -0.98
C VAL A 56 -17.31 8.02 -0.32
N LEU A 57 -17.90 6.84 -0.45
CA LEU A 57 -19.06 6.44 0.34
C LEU A 57 -18.55 5.89 1.67
N ALA A 58 -18.62 6.67 2.75
CA ALA A 58 -18.09 6.26 4.06
C ALA A 58 -19.12 6.47 5.19
N PRO A 59 -19.84 5.43 5.63
CA PRO A 59 -20.73 5.51 6.79
C PRO A 59 -20.01 5.20 8.12
N HIS A 60 -18.74 5.61 8.28
CA HIS A 60 -17.87 5.54 9.49
C HIS A 60 -16.71 4.51 9.49
N SER A 61 -15.57 4.98 10.01
CA SER A 61 -14.30 4.30 10.40
C SER A 61 -13.53 3.47 9.38
N ASN A 62 -14.18 2.87 8.38
CA ASN A 62 -13.53 2.15 7.29
C ASN A 62 -14.00 2.75 5.95
N VAL A 63 -13.06 3.13 5.10
CA VAL A 63 -13.37 3.56 3.75
C VAL A 63 -13.34 2.33 2.85
N ILE A 64 -14.52 1.88 2.46
CA ILE A 64 -14.68 0.97 1.33
C ILE A 64 -15.00 1.85 0.13
N LEU A 65 -14.03 2.05 -0.76
CA LEU A 65 -14.24 2.71 -2.06
C LEU A 65 -14.91 1.71 -3.00
N ASN A 66 -16.18 1.37 -2.75
CA ASN A 66 -16.96 0.55 -3.66
C ASN A 66 -17.58 1.43 -4.76
N ASP A 67 -17.43 1.03 -6.02
CA ASP A 67 -18.17 1.52 -7.19
C ASP A 67 -19.65 1.07 -7.21
N ILE A 68 -20.18 0.58 -6.07
CA ILE A 68 -21.55 0.08 -5.95
C ILE A 68 -22.38 1.11 -5.19
N ASN A 69 -23.20 1.84 -5.94
CA ASN A 69 -24.23 2.76 -5.46
C ASN A 69 -25.10 2.13 -4.35
N VAL A 70 -24.80 2.46 -3.10
CA VAL A 70 -25.74 2.34 -1.98
C VAL A 70 -25.80 3.71 -1.32
N HIS A 71 -26.92 4.40 -1.56
CA HIS A 71 -27.20 5.73 -1.05
C HIS A 71 -27.13 5.76 0.48
N ALA A 72 -26.19 6.53 1.03
CA ALA A 72 -26.31 7.10 2.37
C ALA A 72 -27.09 8.43 2.26
N PRO A 73 -28.12 8.66 3.10
CA PRO A 73 -28.62 10.01 3.30
C PRO A 73 -27.57 10.78 4.12
N ASP A 74 -27.05 11.85 3.53
CA ASP A 74 -26.09 12.83 4.06
C ASP A 74 -24.59 12.52 3.94
N GLY A 75 -24.04 12.80 2.74
CA GLY A 75 -22.70 13.38 2.56
C GLY A 75 -21.65 12.48 1.89
N ASP A 76 -21.34 12.75 0.61
CA ASP A 76 -20.12 12.22 -0.03
C ASP A 76 -18.89 12.71 0.75
N LEU A 77 -18.09 11.80 1.32
CA LEU A 77 -16.81 12.18 1.91
C LEU A 77 -15.82 12.40 0.76
N VAL A 78 -15.30 13.61 0.60
CA VAL A 78 -14.22 13.88 -0.36
C VAL A 78 -12.90 13.67 0.36
N VAL A 79 -12.08 12.74 -0.13
CA VAL A 79 -10.72 12.52 0.36
C VAL A 79 -9.70 13.10 -0.61
N GLU A 80 -8.60 13.63 -0.07
CA GLU A 80 -7.43 13.95 -0.87
C GLU A 80 -6.73 12.65 -1.30
N VAL A 81 -6.28 12.60 -2.55
CA VAL A 81 -5.51 11.51 -3.11
C VAL A 81 -4.14 12.02 -3.51
N ILE A 82 -3.09 11.24 -3.25
CA ILE A 82 -1.72 11.52 -3.68
C ILE A 82 -1.16 10.34 -4.48
N ALA A 83 -0.51 10.62 -5.60
CA ALA A 83 0.40 9.67 -6.21
C ALA A 83 1.71 9.69 -5.42
N LEU A 84 2.27 8.53 -5.04
CA LEU A 84 3.52 8.49 -4.26
C LEU A 84 4.69 9.16 -4.99
N ASP A 85 4.69 9.17 -6.33
CA ASP A 85 5.68 9.88 -7.13
C ASP A 85 5.61 11.41 -6.97
N ASP A 86 4.47 11.96 -6.53
CA ASP A 86 4.30 13.39 -6.22
C ASP A 86 4.63 13.71 -4.75
N ALA A 87 4.86 12.69 -3.91
CA ALA A 87 5.25 12.86 -2.52
C ALA A 87 6.78 12.99 -2.39
N ASP A 88 7.24 13.92 -1.57
CA ASP A 88 8.68 14.08 -1.28
C ASP A 88 9.18 13.01 -0.29
N LEU A 89 9.38 11.80 -0.81
CA LEU A 89 9.77 10.63 -0.02
C LEU A 89 11.29 10.44 0.08
N GLY A 90 12.05 10.98 -0.87
CA GLY A 90 13.48 10.71 -1.02
C GLY A 90 13.73 9.24 -1.43
N LYS A 91 14.77 8.63 -0.85
CA LYS A 91 15.04 7.20 -1.03
C LYS A 91 14.06 6.36 -0.20
N VAL A 92 13.44 5.37 -0.84
CA VAL A 92 12.55 4.41 -0.19
C VAL A 92 13.26 3.05 -0.12
N ASP A 93 13.55 2.58 1.09
CA ASP A 93 14.15 1.26 1.31
C ASP A 93 13.10 0.16 1.52
N PHE A 94 11.89 0.53 1.95
CA PHE A 94 10.78 -0.37 2.24
C PHE A 94 9.43 0.30 1.95
N LEU A 95 8.51 -0.44 1.32
CA LEU A 95 7.16 0.01 0.97
C LEU A 95 6.13 -1.05 1.43
N LYS A 96 5.34 -0.73 2.46
CA LYS A 96 4.13 -1.49 2.82
C LYS A 96 2.94 -0.92 2.07
N ILE A 97 2.14 -1.78 1.45
CA ILE A 97 0.86 -1.44 0.84
C ILE A 97 -0.22 -2.24 1.55
N ASP A 98 -1.17 -1.50 2.13
CA ASP A 98 -2.38 -1.99 2.75
C ASP A 98 -3.45 -0.92 2.51
N VAL A 99 -4.22 -1.10 1.44
CA VAL A 99 -5.09 -0.06 0.87
C VAL A 99 -6.47 -0.59 0.49
N GLU A 100 -6.86 -1.73 1.06
CA GLU A 100 -8.24 -2.25 1.00
C GLU A 100 -8.81 -2.27 -0.43
N GLY A 101 -8.10 -2.94 -1.35
CA GLY A 101 -8.53 -3.14 -2.74
C GLY A 101 -8.04 -2.09 -3.75
N HIS A 102 -7.26 -1.10 -3.30
CA HIS A 102 -6.71 -0.03 -4.15
C HIS A 102 -5.26 -0.26 -4.58
N GLU A 103 -4.76 -1.50 -4.47
CA GLU A 103 -3.34 -1.85 -4.61
C GLU A 103 -2.83 -1.47 -6.00
N VAL A 104 -3.57 -1.79 -7.06
CA VAL A 104 -3.21 -1.46 -8.44
C VAL A 104 -3.13 0.06 -8.65
N ALA A 105 -4.06 0.83 -8.08
CA ALA A 105 -4.04 2.28 -8.19
C ALA A 105 -2.84 2.88 -7.44
N ALA A 106 -2.56 2.39 -6.24
CA ALA A 106 -1.41 2.80 -5.45
C ALA A 106 -0.07 2.52 -6.17
N LEU A 107 0.09 1.30 -6.70
CA LEU A 107 1.27 0.92 -7.49
C LEU A 107 1.45 1.79 -8.75
N LYS A 108 0.36 2.09 -9.46
CA LYS A 108 0.41 2.97 -10.65
C LYS A 108 0.80 4.41 -10.33
N GLY A 109 0.54 4.88 -9.11
CA GLY A 109 0.99 6.20 -8.62
C GLY A 109 2.39 6.20 -8.01
N ALA A 110 3.05 5.04 -7.94
CA ALA A 110 4.34 4.85 -7.28
C ALA A 110 5.43 4.38 -8.26
N ARG A 111 5.32 4.69 -9.56
CA ARG A 111 6.21 4.14 -10.59
C ARG A 111 7.66 4.55 -10.35
N GLY A 112 7.91 5.82 -10.06
CA GLY A 112 9.22 6.35 -9.70
C GLY A 112 9.76 5.75 -8.40
N VAL A 113 8.90 5.56 -7.39
CA VAL A 113 9.26 4.86 -6.15
C VAL A 113 9.68 3.41 -6.43
N LEU A 114 8.92 2.67 -7.24
CA LEU A 114 9.19 1.28 -7.58
C LEU A 114 10.50 1.10 -8.37
N GLN A 115 10.92 2.10 -9.17
CA GLN A 115 12.23 2.07 -9.84
C GLN A 115 13.42 2.12 -8.88
N GLN A 116 13.22 2.55 -7.63
CA GLN A 116 14.26 2.52 -6.60
C GLN A 116 14.50 1.10 -6.04
N LEU A 117 13.64 0.16 -6.42
CA LEU A 117 13.63 -1.22 -5.94
C LEU A 117 13.62 -1.30 -4.39
N PRO A 118 12.64 -0.69 -3.68
CA PRO A 118 12.47 -0.93 -2.24
C PRO A 118 12.13 -2.40 -1.97
N PHE A 119 12.34 -2.89 -0.76
CA PHE A 119 11.59 -4.09 -0.34
C PHE A 119 10.09 -3.75 -0.30
N ILE A 120 9.25 -4.66 -0.77
CA ILE A 120 7.80 -4.43 -0.81
C ILE A 120 7.09 -5.53 -0.04
N ASP A 121 6.07 -5.13 0.72
CA ASP A 121 5.05 -5.99 1.27
C ASP A 121 3.69 -5.44 0.83
N ILE A 122 2.93 -6.21 0.04
CA ILE A 122 1.59 -5.84 -0.42
C ILE A 122 0.59 -6.81 0.17
N GLU A 123 -0.36 -6.31 0.95
CA GLU A 123 -1.54 -7.08 1.33
C GLU A 123 -2.60 -6.92 0.25
N ILE A 124 -2.88 -8.02 -0.46
CA ILE A 124 -3.76 -8.01 -1.64
C ILE A 124 -5.18 -8.36 -1.22
N HIS A 125 -6.11 -7.41 -1.37
CA HIS A 125 -7.51 -7.61 -0.97
C HIS A 125 -8.35 -8.30 -2.04
N ASN A 126 -8.03 -9.55 -2.36
CA ASN A 126 -8.74 -10.36 -3.36
C ASN A 126 -10.23 -10.49 -3.06
N PHE A 127 -10.61 -10.59 -1.78
CA PHE A 127 -12.02 -10.71 -1.38
C PHE A 127 -12.86 -9.46 -1.70
N MET A 128 -12.23 -8.31 -1.96
CA MET A 128 -12.89 -7.07 -2.35
C MET A 128 -13.04 -6.92 -3.87
N GLN A 129 -12.44 -7.82 -4.66
CA GLN A 129 -12.41 -7.72 -6.11
C GLN A 129 -13.46 -8.65 -6.74
N VAL A 130 -14.20 -8.11 -7.72
CA VAL A 130 -15.10 -8.93 -8.55
C VAL A 130 -14.32 -9.95 -9.39
N ASP A 131 -13.12 -9.55 -9.85
CA ASP A 131 -12.20 -10.40 -10.59
C ASP A 131 -10.80 -10.38 -9.93
N ALA A 132 -10.65 -11.18 -8.89
CA ALA A 132 -9.38 -11.35 -8.17
C ALA A 132 -8.23 -11.80 -9.10
N ARG A 133 -8.54 -12.56 -10.16
CA ARG A 133 -7.55 -12.99 -11.14
C ARG A 133 -7.00 -11.78 -11.90
N ALA A 134 -7.86 -10.96 -12.48
CA ALA A 134 -7.43 -9.75 -13.18
C ALA A 134 -6.66 -8.80 -12.25
N HIS A 135 -7.09 -8.67 -11.00
CA HIS A 135 -6.43 -7.83 -10.00
C HIS A 135 -5.00 -8.29 -9.70
N CYS A 136 -4.81 -9.58 -9.37
CA CYS A 136 -3.48 -10.15 -9.11
C CYS A 136 -2.53 -9.99 -10.30
N PHE A 137 -3.00 -10.22 -11.54
CA PHE A 137 -2.18 -10.00 -12.72
C PHE A 137 -1.81 -8.52 -12.92
N ALA A 138 -2.74 -7.59 -12.65
CA ALA A 138 -2.46 -6.16 -12.74
C ALA A 138 -1.46 -5.69 -11.67
N ILE A 139 -1.45 -6.30 -10.48
CA ILE A 139 -0.44 -6.07 -9.44
C ILE A 139 0.94 -6.53 -9.94
N MET A 140 1.04 -7.77 -10.45
CA MET A 140 2.29 -8.31 -10.97
C MET A 140 2.83 -7.50 -12.16
N GLU A 141 1.95 -7.01 -13.05
CA GLU A 141 2.32 -6.15 -14.18
C GLU A 141 2.82 -4.76 -13.74
N ALA A 142 2.27 -4.21 -12.66
CA ALA A 142 2.66 -2.88 -12.16
C ALA A 142 4.03 -2.88 -11.48
N LEU A 143 4.51 -4.04 -11.03
CA LEU A 143 5.81 -4.21 -10.38
C LEU A 143 6.93 -4.40 -11.42
N PRO A 144 8.14 -3.85 -11.21
CA PRO A 144 9.27 -4.07 -12.11
C PRO A 144 9.87 -5.47 -11.86
N ALA A 145 9.12 -6.51 -12.26
CA ALA A 145 9.35 -7.91 -11.92
C ALA A 145 10.79 -8.41 -12.13
N GLY A 146 11.49 -7.92 -13.16
CA GLY A 146 12.88 -8.30 -13.43
C GLY A 146 13.86 -7.92 -12.31
N GLY A 147 13.53 -6.93 -11.48
CA GLY A 147 14.33 -6.46 -10.35
C GLY A 147 14.07 -7.21 -9.04
N TYR A 148 13.06 -8.07 -8.98
CA TYR A 148 12.55 -8.67 -7.75
C TYR A 148 12.51 -10.21 -7.79
N VAL A 149 12.63 -10.82 -6.62
CA VAL A 149 12.09 -12.16 -6.32
C VAL A 149 10.94 -12.02 -5.33
N PHE A 150 10.02 -12.98 -5.32
CA PHE A 150 8.73 -12.87 -4.65
C PHE A 150 8.46 -14.04 -3.69
N SER A 151 7.66 -13.81 -2.65
CA SER A 151 7.17 -14.83 -1.72
C SER A 151 5.72 -14.49 -1.32
N ILE A 152 4.92 -15.49 -0.94
CA ILE A 152 3.52 -15.34 -0.53
C ILE A 152 3.39 -15.77 0.94
N ASP A 153 2.73 -14.96 1.79
CA ASP A 153 2.41 -15.27 3.20
C ASP A 153 3.58 -15.85 4.02
N GLU A 154 4.78 -15.30 3.81
CA GLU A 154 6.03 -15.72 4.46
C GLU A 154 6.53 -17.13 4.08
N ASP A 155 6.19 -17.64 2.88
CA ASP A 155 6.85 -18.81 2.31
C ASP A 155 8.39 -18.63 2.40
N PRO A 156 9.14 -19.58 2.97
CA PRO A 156 10.60 -19.50 3.06
C PRO A 156 11.28 -19.40 1.70
N GLU A 157 10.62 -19.87 0.63
CA GLU A 157 11.13 -19.84 -0.73
C GLU A 157 10.82 -18.51 -1.43
N TRP A 158 11.81 -18.04 -2.20
CA TRP A 158 11.69 -16.83 -3.02
C TRP A 158 11.78 -17.23 -4.49
N HIS A 159 10.81 -16.78 -5.27
CA HIS A 159 10.60 -17.21 -6.65
C HIS A 159 10.76 -16.05 -7.62
N GLU A 160 11.22 -16.34 -8.83
CA GLU A 160 11.10 -15.42 -9.95
C GLU A 160 9.61 -15.15 -10.24
N ALA A 161 9.29 -14.00 -10.82
CA ALA A 161 7.88 -13.63 -11.08
C ALA A 161 7.11 -14.67 -11.93
N HIS A 162 7.81 -15.38 -12.82
CA HIS A 162 7.22 -16.42 -13.69
C HIS A 162 7.06 -17.77 -12.99
N GLU A 163 7.64 -17.94 -11.80
CA GLU A 163 7.57 -19.15 -10.98
C GLU A 163 6.50 -19.05 -9.88
N ILE A 164 5.94 -17.86 -9.66
CA ILE A 164 4.88 -17.66 -8.68
C ILE A 164 3.61 -18.44 -9.06
N ASP A 165 3.09 -19.23 -8.12
CA ASP A 165 1.81 -19.90 -8.28
C ASP A 165 0.66 -18.88 -8.19
N MET A 166 0.29 -18.34 -9.36
CA MET A 166 -0.81 -17.39 -9.47
C MET A 166 -2.15 -17.98 -9.03
N ASN A 167 -2.39 -19.29 -9.22
CA ASN A 167 -3.67 -19.87 -8.79
C ASN A 167 -3.76 -19.94 -7.26
N TYR A 168 -2.64 -20.23 -6.59
CA TYR A 168 -2.57 -20.15 -5.14
C TYR A 168 -2.78 -18.71 -4.66
N LEU A 169 -2.02 -17.74 -5.21
CA LEU A 169 -2.15 -16.33 -4.84
C LEU A 169 -3.59 -15.80 -5.00
N ILE A 170 -4.24 -16.09 -6.14
CA ILE A 170 -5.61 -15.67 -6.44
C ILE A 170 -6.63 -16.34 -5.50
N GLY A 171 -6.35 -17.56 -5.04
CA GLY A 171 -7.26 -18.33 -4.18
C GLY A 171 -7.28 -17.86 -2.72
N LEU A 172 -6.30 -17.04 -2.31
CA LEU A 172 -6.20 -16.52 -0.95
C LEU A 172 -7.03 -15.22 -0.81
N PRO A 173 -7.72 -15.00 0.32
CA PRO A 173 -8.58 -13.83 0.49
C PRO A 173 -7.78 -12.53 0.67
N ASN A 174 -6.71 -12.56 1.48
CA ASN A 174 -5.88 -11.40 1.84
C ASN A 174 -4.38 -11.75 1.91
N PRO A 175 -3.77 -12.31 0.85
CA PRO A 175 -2.37 -12.72 0.92
C PRO A 175 -1.43 -11.52 0.99
N HIS A 176 -0.31 -11.70 1.69
CA HIS A 176 0.87 -10.86 1.57
C HIS A 176 1.72 -11.33 0.38
N LEU A 177 1.88 -10.48 -0.62
CA LEU A 177 2.90 -10.64 -1.66
C LEU A 177 4.13 -9.82 -1.30
N LEU A 178 5.20 -10.51 -0.94
CA LEU A 178 6.49 -9.91 -0.62
C LEU A 178 7.33 -9.80 -1.89
N ALA A 179 8.01 -8.67 -2.11
CA ALA A 179 8.97 -8.48 -3.18
C ALA A 179 10.33 -8.02 -2.64
N LYS A 180 11.36 -8.82 -2.88
CA LYS A 180 12.74 -8.58 -2.47
C LYS A 180 13.63 -8.23 -3.67
N PRO A 181 14.35 -7.10 -3.65
CA PRO A 181 15.27 -6.75 -4.72
C PRO A 181 16.36 -7.81 -4.91
N LYS A 182 16.64 -8.20 -6.16
CA LYS A 182 17.69 -9.20 -6.48
C LYS A 182 19.09 -8.74 -6.11
N GLN A 183 19.35 -7.44 -6.27
CA GLN A 183 20.59 -6.79 -5.86
C GLN A 183 20.24 -5.43 -5.26
N ARG A 184 20.81 -5.09 -4.10
CA ARG A 184 20.80 -3.71 -3.62
C ARG A 184 21.69 -2.90 -4.57
N MET A 185 21.13 -1.93 -5.29
CA MET A 185 21.97 -0.88 -5.88
C MET A 185 22.66 -0.16 -4.71
N LEU A 186 23.97 -0.41 -4.58
CA LEU A 186 24.85 0.25 -3.61
C LEU A 186 25.08 1.71 -4.02
#